data_AF-A0A523XP22-F1
#
_entry.id   AF-A0A523XP22-F1
#
_cell.length_a   1.000
_cell.length_b   1.000
_cell.length_c   1.000
_cell.angle_alpha   90.00
_cell.angle_beta   90.00
_cell.angle_gamma   90.00
#
_symmetry.space_group_name_H-M   'P 1'
#
loop_
_entity.id
_entity.type
_entity.pdbx_description
1 polymer ?
#
loop_
_entity_poly.entity_id
_entity_poly.type
_entity_poly.pdbx_seq_one_letter_code
_entity_poly.pdbx_strand_id
1 'polypeptide(L)'
;MANIGEDKTYAGITADEGFKLALEVFPLTGFEIWKTRPIGWLIIANRQTHSGVVNATVAFRPGGETAMTISLTSDASPEDEIRKCAEEFLRAFEQRLQSS
;
A
#
# COMPACT_ATOMS: atom_id res chain seq x y z
N MET A 1 12.50 -2.50 15.34
CA MET A 1 12.02 -2.29 13.97
C MET A 1 11.15 -3.47 13.57
N ALA A 2 9.86 -3.24 13.42
CA ALA A 2 8.93 -4.23 12.89
C ALA A 2 8.69 -3.97 11.39
N ASN A 3 8.45 -5.04 10.64
CA ASN A 3 8.27 -5.02 9.19
C ASN A 3 7.23 -6.06 8.79
N ILE A 4 6.30 -5.68 7.91
CA ILE A 4 5.32 -6.57 7.30
C ILE A 4 5.37 -6.36 5.79
N GLY A 5 5.35 -7.46 5.04
CA GLY A 5 5.24 -7.47 3.59
C GLY A 5 4.07 -8.35 3.17
N GLU A 6 3.23 -7.83 2.29
CA GLU A 6 2.12 -8.56 1.68
C GLU A 6 2.28 -8.52 0.17
N ASP A 7 2.18 -9.69 -0.46
CA ASP A 7 2.17 -9.85 -1.90
C ASP A 7 0.76 -10.28 -2.36
N LYS A 8 0.22 -9.56 -3.34
CA LYS A 8 -1.08 -9.84 -3.95
C LYS A 8 -0.94 -9.90 -5.46
N THR A 9 -1.75 -10.73 -6.12
CA THR A 9 -1.92 -10.67 -7.57
C THR A 9 -3.36 -10.31 -7.88
N TYR A 10 -3.53 -9.46 -8.89
CA TYR A 10 -4.84 -9.01 -9.34
C TYR A 10 -4.97 -9.31 -10.83
N ALA A 11 -5.92 -10.18 -11.15
CA ALA A 11 -6.36 -10.39 -12.52
C ALA A 11 -7.23 -9.21 -12.96
N GLY A 12 -7.09 -8.78 -14.21
CA GLY A 12 -7.99 -7.79 -14.82
C GLY A 12 -7.65 -6.33 -14.58
N ILE A 13 -6.53 -6.01 -13.91
CA ILE A 13 -5.97 -4.65 -13.89
C ILE A 13 -4.53 -4.62 -14.38
N THR A 14 -4.15 -3.49 -14.93
CA THR A 14 -2.78 -3.12 -15.28
C THR A 14 -2.03 -2.54 -14.07
N ALA A 15 -0.70 -2.49 -14.14
CA ALA A 15 0.12 -1.82 -13.14
C ALA A 15 -0.22 -0.31 -13.03
N ASP A 16 -0.59 0.33 -14.14
CA ASP A 16 -1.03 1.74 -14.16
C ASP A 16 -2.33 1.95 -13.38
N GLU A 17 -3.31 1.08 -13.57
CA GLU A 17 -4.59 1.14 -12.86
C GLU A 17 -4.41 0.87 -11.36
N GLY A 18 -3.63 -0.15 -11.01
CA GLY A 18 -3.29 -0.44 -9.61
C GLY A 18 -2.56 0.73 -8.94
N PHE A 19 -1.58 1.32 -9.64
CA PHE A 19 -0.86 2.51 -9.15
C PHE A 19 -1.79 3.70 -8.93
N LYS A 20 -2.63 4.04 -9.91
CA LYS A 20 -3.59 5.15 -9.78
C LYS A 20 -4.57 4.91 -8.64
N LEU A 21 -5.09 3.69 -8.52
CA LEU A 21 -5.99 3.34 -7.44
C LEU A 21 -5.32 3.46 -6.07
N ALA A 22 -4.07 3.00 -5.93
CA ALA A 22 -3.32 3.13 -4.68
C ALA A 22 -3.08 4.60 -4.29
N LEU A 23 -2.86 5.51 -5.26
CA LEU A 23 -2.75 6.94 -4.98
C LEU A 23 -4.04 7.51 -4.34
N GLU A 24 -5.20 6.98 -4.70
CA GLU A 24 -6.48 7.37 -4.09
C GLU A 24 -6.69 6.73 -2.71
N VAL A 25 -6.26 5.49 -2.53
CA VAL A 25 -6.51 4.70 -1.31
C VAL A 25 -5.62 5.11 -0.14
N PHE A 26 -4.36 5.52 -0.38
CA PHE A 26 -3.46 5.92 0.71
C PHE A 26 -4.06 7.04 1.60
N PRO A 27 -4.53 8.18 1.05
CA PRO A 27 -5.17 9.22 1.86
C PRO A 27 -6.42 8.74 2.62
N LEU A 28 -7.22 7.86 2.02
CA LEU A 28 -8.43 7.30 2.65
C LEU A 28 -8.11 6.43 3.86
N THR A 29 -6.89 5.90 3.93
CA THR A 29 -6.40 5.02 4.99
C THR A 29 -5.46 5.75 5.96
N GLY A 30 -5.47 7.09 5.92
CA GLY A 30 -4.72 7.95 6.82
C GLY A 30 -3.23 8.07 6.51
N PHE A 31 -2.79 7.56 5.36
CA PHE A 31 -1.41 7.71 4.89
C PHE A 31 -1.26 9.00 4.08
N GLU A 32 -0.16 9.71 4.31
CA GLU A 32 0.32 10.81 3.48
C GLU A 32 1.35 10.28 2.48
N ILE A 33 1.13 10.55 1.20
CA ILE A 33 2.06 10.15 0.14
C ILE A 33 3.27 11.09 0.16
N TRP A 34 4.44 10.56 0.48
CA TRP A 34 5.68 11.32 0.50
C TRP A 34 6.36 11.38 -0.87
N LYS A 35 6.29 10.29 -1.64
CA LYS A 35 7.05 10.16 -2.88
C LYS A 35 6.40 9.16 -3.84
N THR A 36 6.42 9.47 -5.12
CA THR A 36 5.96 8.56 -6.17
C THR A 36 7.04 8.35 -7.25
N ARG A 37 6.94 7.23 -7.96
CA ARG A 37 7.68 6.95 -9.20
C ARG A 37 6.71 6.32 -10.19
N PRO A 38 6.01 7.14 -11.01
CA PRO A 38 5.00 6.63 -11.94
C PRO A 38 5.55 5.58 -12.93
N ILE A 39 6.75 5.81 -13.49
CA ILE A 39 7.39 4.88 -14.44
C ILE A 39 7.72 3.52 -13.79
N GLY A 40 7.97 3.50 -12.48
CA GLY A 40 8.25 2.28 -11.72
C GLY A 40 7.08 1.79 -10.88
N TRP A 41 5.88 2.37 -11.08
CA TRP A 41 4.66 2.10 -10.30
C TRP A 41 4.89 1.97 -8.78
N LEU A 42 5.71 2.87 -8.24
CA LEU A 42 6.12 2.86 -6.82
C LEU A 42 5.54 4.07 -6.09
N ILE A 43 4.99 3.82 -4.91
CA ILE A 43 4.49 4.84 -3.99
C ILE A 43 5.15 4.62 -2.63
N ILE A 44 5.62 5.70 -2.03
CA ILE A 44 6.11 5.73 -0.65
C ILE A 44 5.22 6.71 0.11
N ALA A 45 4.64 6.22 1.20
CA ALA A 45 3.74 6.97 2.05
C ALA A 45 4.10 6.75 3.53
N ASN A 46 3.59 7.58 4.41
CA ASN A 46 3.72 7.38 5.85
C ASN A 46 2.41 7.71 6.56
N ARG A 47 2.20 7.13 7.73
CA ARG A 47 1.05 7.38 8.58
C ARG A 47 1.52 7.61 10.01
N GLN A 48 1.03 8.68 10.62
CA GLN A 48 1.18 8.90 12.05
C GLN A 48 0.22 7.98 12.80
N THR A 49 0.74 7.27 13.78
CA THR A 49 -0.06 6.43 14.68
C THR A 49 0.20 6.84 16.13
N HIS A 50 -0.44 6.17 17.10
CA HIS A 50 -0.21 6.49 18.51
C HIS A 50 1.21 6.13 18.96
N SER A 51 1.76 5.06 18.39
CA SER A 51 3.06 4.50 18.76
C SER A 51 4.22 5.04 17.94
N GLY A 52 3.97 5.71 16.82
CA GLY A 52 5.01 6.37 16.02
C GLY A 52 4.62 6.54 14.56
N VAL A 53 5.63 6.56 13.68
CA VAL A 53 5.44 6.67 12.23
C VAL A 53 5.50 5.28 11.61
N VAL A 54 4.49 4.94 10.81
CA VAL A 54 4.49 3.76 9.95
C VAL A 54 4.79 4.20 8.52
N ASN A 55 5.88 3.70 7.95
CA ASN A 55 6.26 3.96 6.57
C ASN A 55 5.72 2.82 5.69
N ALA A 56 5.07 3.16 4.59
CA ALA A 56 4.54 2.21 3.62
C ALA A 56 5.23 2.40 2.27
N THR A 57 5.55 1.30 1.60
CA THR A 57 5.99 1.26 0.20
C THR A 57 5.09 0.30 -0.55
N VAL A 58 4.49 0.76 -1.64
CA VAL A 58 3.70 -0.07 -2.57
C VAL A 58 4.35 -0.04 -3.93
N ALA A 59 4.53 -1.21 -4.54
CA ALA A 59 5.01 -1.36 -5.91
C ALA A 59 4.07 -2.25 -6.71
N PHE A 60 3.82 -1.88 -7.97
CA PHE A 60 3.12 -2.74 -8.93
C PHE A 60 4.09 -3.24 -9.99
N ARG A 61 3.95 -4.51 -10.37
CA ARG A 61 4.74 -5.16 -11.41
C ARG A 61 3.80 -5.70 -12.50
N PRO A 62 3.99 -5.31 -13.77
CA PRO A 62 3.18 -5.84 -14.86
C PRO A 62 3.49 -7.32 -15.08
N GLY A 63 2.47 -8.07 -15.52
CA GLY A 63 2.54 -9.51 -15.77
C GLY A 63 1.22 -10.01 -16.35
N GLY A 64 1.07 -11.34 -16.50
CA GLY A 64 -0.21 -11.94 -16.87
C GLY A 64 -1.31 -11.62 -15.84
N GLU A 65 -0.93 -11.54 -14.58
CA GLU A 65 -1.65 -10.86 -13.50
C GLU A 65 -0.75 -9.73 -12.98
N THR A 66 -1.33 -8.60 -12.60
CA THR A 66 -0.55 -7.51 -11.99
C THR A 66 -0.23 -7.89 -10.55
N ALA A 67 1.07 -7.94 -10.22
CA ALA A 67 1.53 -8.20 -8.86
C ALA A 67 1.67 -6.88 -8.10
N MET A 68 1.07 -6.80 -6.91
CA MET A 68 1.25 -5.72 -5.96
C MET A 68 2.02 -6.23 -4.76
N THR A 69 3.08 -5.51 -4.38
CA THR A 69 3.80 -5.73 -3.12
C THR A 69 3.64 -4.49 -2.26
N ILE A 70 3.15 -4.68 -1.03
CA ILE A 70 3.08 -3.62 -0.02
C ILE A 70 3.98 -4.00 1.17
N SER A 71 4.87 -3.10 1.56
CA SER A 71 5.73 -3.26 2.73
C SER A 71 5.50 -2.10 3.70
N LEU A 72 5.26 -2.42 4.98
CA LEU A 72 5.13 -1.44 6.04
C LEU A 72 6.20 -1.66 7.11
N THR A 73 6.84 -0.58 7.54
CA THR A 73 7.86 -0.61 8.59
C THR A 73 7.64 0.47 9.63
N SER A 74 8.01 0.19 10.88
CA SER A 74 8.08 1.19 11.94
C SER A 74 9.19 0.85 12.93
N ASP A 75 9.87 1.89 13.43
CA ASP A 75 10.87 1.75 14.49
C ASP A 75 10.24 1.67 15.87
N ALA A 76 9.04 2.25 16.04
CA ALA A 76 8.38 2.42 17.33
C ALA A 76 7.05 1.66 17.46
N SER A 77 6.31 1.45 16.35
CA SER A 77 5.01 0.77 16.41
C SER A 77 5.15 -0.74 16.60
N PRO A 78 4.30 -1.38 17.42
CA PRO A 78 4.23 -2.83 17.54
C PRO A 78 3.74 -3.47 16.24
N GLU A 79 4.11 -4.73 16.01
CA GLU A 79 3.77 -5.46 14.77
C GLU A 79 2.26 -5.50 14.50
N ASP A 80 1.42 -5.71 15.52
CA ASP A 80 -0.04 -5.76 15.36
C ASP A 80 -0.63 -4.45 14.82
N GLU A 81 -0.06 -3.30 15.21
CA GLU A 81 -0.50 -1.98 14.72
C GLU A 81 -0.09 -1.76 13.26
N ILE A 82 1.12 -2.21 12.90
CA ILE A 82 1.59 -2.20 11.51
C ILE A 82 0.72 -3.13 10.65
N ARG A 83 0.39 -4.31 11.17
CA ARG A 83 -0.45 -5.31 10.48
C ARG A 83 -1.82 -4.75 10.20
N LYS A 84 -2.44 -4.12 11.20
CA LYS A 84 -3.72 -3.43 11.05
C LYS A 84 -3.67 -2.33 9.98
N CYS A 85 -2.58 -1.56 9.90
CA CYS A 85 -2.43 -0.56 8.83
C CYS A 85 -2.36 -1.19 7.44
N ALA A 86 -1.66 -2.31 7.29
CA ALA A 86 -1.59 -3.05 6.02
C ALA A 86 -2.97 -3.61 5.61
N GLU A 87 -3.68 -4.22 6.57
CA GLU A 87 -5.02 -4.76 6.37
C GLU A 87 -6.04 -3.66 6.00
N GLU A 88 -5.98 -2.49 6.66
CA GLU A 88 -6.82 -1.34 6.34
C GLU A 88 -6.57 -0.86 4.90
N PHE A 89 -5.31 -0.78 4.47
CA PHE A 89 -4.96 -0.43 3.09
C PHE A 89 -5.49 -1.46 2.09
N LEU A 90 -5.18 -2.73 2.30
CA LEU A 90 -5.56 -3.81 1.39
C LEU A 90 -7.08 -3.91 1.24
N ARG A 91 -7.81 -3.83 2.36
CA ARG A 91 -9.26 -3.84 2.35
C ARG A 91 -9.84 -2.67 1.57
N ALA A 92 -9.33 -1.45 1.79
CA ALA A 92 -9.81 -0.27 1.07
C ALA A 92 -9.48 -0.34 -0.43
N PHE A 93 -8.31 -0.87 -0.78
CA PHE A 93 -7.89 -1.09 -2.15
C PHE A 93 -8.81 -2.08 -2.88
N GLU A 94 -9.04 -3.26 -2.28
CA GLU A 94 -9.89 -4.30 -2.87
C GLU A 94 -11.36 -3.87 -2.98
N GLN A 95 -11.87 -3.12 -2.00
CA GLN A 95 -13.21 -2.54 -2.06
C GLN A 95 -13.39 -1.57 -3.24
N ARG A 96 -12.40 -0.71 -3.49
CA ARG A 96 -12.43 0.22 -4.62
C ARG A 96 -12.24 -0.48 -5.95
N LEU A 97 -11.39 -1.51 -5.99
CA LEU A 97 -11.18 -2.32 -7.16
C LEU A 97 -12.49 -3.00 -7.63
N GLN A 98 -13.30 -3.50 -6.71
CA GLN A 98 -14.60 -4.12 -7.03
C GLN A 98 -15.69 -3.11 -7.41
N SER A 99 -15.49 -1.83 -7.11
CA SER A 99 -16.46 -0.75 -7.37
C SER A 99 -16.14 0.05 -8.64
N SER A 100 -15.04 -0.27 -9.33
CA SER A 100 -14.56 0.39 -10.55
C SER A 100 -14.85 -0.46 -11.78
#